data_AF-A0AA39M483-F1
#
_entry.id   AF-A0AA39M483-F1
#
_cell.length_a   1.000
_cell.length_b   1.000
_cell.length_c   1.000
_cell.angle_alpha   90.00
_cell.angle_beta   90.00
_cell.angle_gamma   90.00
#
_symmetry.space_group_name_H-M   'P 1'
#
loop_
_entity.id
_entity.type
_entity.pdbx_description
1 polymer ?
#
loop_
_entity_poly.entity_id
_entity_poly.type
_entity_poly.pdbx_seq_one_letter_code
_entity_poly.pdbx_strand_id
1 'polypeptide(L)'
;MDRYERYGRPVPAYFRHESIGHNYMKVHVRTSSCQNAGTNARLDFWFCDGEIGRGRVHFNTRSEPLGPFTIGGHDGDKLERGQGDLVSTNSAGGHLYSISENMKLLIIKKADTGFFDSFADAWKPESVEVFWRDRFGNNFDKTFGFPYDCNKGWIASNDFYVADHLGHLYRMVGTENLGITDVVNHRVPGDIEIA
;
A
#
# COMPACT_ATOMS: atom_id res chain seq x y z
N MET A 1 37.70 51.90 -18.68
CA MET A 1 36.72 51.50 -17.66
C MET A 1 35.49 51.02 -18.39
N ASP A 2 35.49 49.72 -18.68
CA ASP A 2 34.45 49.01 -19.42
C ASP A 2 33.21 48.80 -18.57
N ARG A 3 32.02 48.93 -19.18
CA ARG A 3 30.84 48.15 -18.80
C ARG A 3 30.07 47.74 -20.04
N TYR A 4 30.32 46.50 -20.44
CA TYR A 4 29.49 45.69 -21.31
C TYR A 4 28.33 45.05 -20.52
N GLU A 5 27.23 44.77 -21.24
CA GLU A 5 26.19 43.76 -20.96
C GLU A 5 25.16 44.05 -19.84
N ARG A 6 23.90 43.59 -19.86
CA ARG A 6 23.24 42.54 -20.66
C ARG A 6 21.71 42.74 -20.57
N TYR A 7 21.00 42.37 -21.63
CA TYR A 7 19.55 42.16 -21.65
C TYR A 7 19.13 41.09 -20.62
N GLY A 8 18.00 41.30 -19.95
CA GLY A 8 17.33 40.29 -19.14
C GLY A 8 16.09 40.86 -18.47
N ARG A 9 14.93 40.77 -19.14
CA ARG A 9 13.64 40.97 -18.47
C ARG A 9 13.43 39.82 -17.48
N PRO A 10 13.06 40.07 -16.22
CA PRO A 10 12.63 39.00 -15.35
C PRO A 10 11.32 38.41 -15.89
N VAL A 11 11.35 37.10 -16.17
CA VAL A 11 10.19 36.27 -16.50
C VAL A 11 9.34 36.17 -15.22
N PRO A 12 8.00 36.25 -15.29
CA PRO A 12 7.16 36.24 -14.10
C PRO A 12 7.20 34.86 -13.44
N ALA A 13 7.52 34.84 -12.14
CA ALA A 13 7.38 33.65 -11.30
C ALA A 13 5.89 33.38 -11.03
N TYR A 14 5.22 32.72 -11.98
CA TYR A 14 4.01 31.98 -11.67
C TYR A 14 4.39 30.54 -11.31
N PHE A 15 3.65 29.98 -10.35
CA PHE A 15 3.83 28.69 -9.67
C PHE A 15 4.69 28.70 -8.41
N ARG A 16 4.14 29.27 -7.34
CA ARG A 16 4.23 28.68 -5.99
C ARG A 16 2.87 28.71 -5.34
N HIS A 17 2.09 27.66 -5.58
CA HIS A 17 1.17 27.22 -4.53
C HIS A 17 2.00 26.33 -3.62
N GLU A 18 2.78 26.94 -2.73
CA GLU A 18 3.40 26.21 -1.62
C GLU A 18 2.28 25.84 -0.66
N SER A 19 1.76 24.61 -0.78
CA SER A 19 1.08 23.97 0.32
C SER A 19 2.09 23.88 1.47
N ILE A 20 1.76 24.50 2.60
CA ILE A 20 2.52 24.38 3.84
C ILE A 20 2.63 22.89 4.15
N GLY A 21 3.86 22.38 4.13
CA GLY A 21 4.16 20.98 3.84
C GLY A 21 3.62 20.01 4.89
N HIS A 22 2.67 19.20 4.45
CA HIS A 22 2.28 17.96 5.11
C HIS A 22 3.11 16.81 4.54
N ASN A 23 3.21 15.70 5.27
CA ASN A 23 3.87 14.51 4.72
C ASN A 23 3.07 13.98 3.53
N TYR A 24 3.80 13.58 2.50
CA TYR A 24 3.27 12.99 1.29
C TYR A 24 3.53 11.49 1.30
N MET A 25 2.55 10.71 0.85
CA MET A 25 2.72 9.28 0.64
C MET A 25 2.05 8.86 -0.65
N LYS A 26 2.69 7.92 -1.35
CA LYS A 26 2.30 7.41 -2.65
C LYS A 26 2.45 5.91 -2.64
N VAL A 27 1.41 5.20 -3.03
CA VAL A 27 1.41 3.75 -3.17
C VAL A 27 1.17 3.42 -4.64
N HIS A 28 2.08 2.66 -5.22
CA HIS A 28 1.99 2.12 -6.57
C HIS A 28 1.82 0.61 -6.47
N VAL A 29 0.71 0.12 -7.00
CA VAL A 29 0.32 -1.29 -6.94
C VAL A 29 0.39 -1.85 -8.35
N ARG A 30 1.07 -2.96 -8.54
CA ARG A 30 1.16 -3.64 -9.83
C ARG A 30 0.44 -4.97 -9.75
N THR A 31 -0.53 -5.18 -10.63
CA THR A 31 -1.22 -6.47 -10.78
C THR A 31 -0.38 -7.40 -11.66
N SER A 32 -0.33 -8.68 -11.30
CA SER A 32 0.41 -9.70 -12.04
C SER A 32 -0.09 -9.85 -13.49
N SER A 33 0.79 -10.29 -14.37
CA SER A 33 0.45 -10.68 -15.75
C SER A 33 -0.14 -12.10 -15.86
N CYS A 34 -0.28 -12.84 -14.76
CA CYS A 34 -0.90 -14.16 -14.75
C CYS A 34 -2.35 -14.12 -15.29
N GLN A 35 -2.81 -15.24 -15.83
CA GLN A 35 -4.19 -15.34 -16.31
C GLN A 35 -5.17 -15.08 -15.16
N ASN A 36 -6.17 -14.22 -15.40
CA ASN A 36 -7.19 -13.82 -14.41
C ASN A 36 -6.63 -13.15 -13.15
N ALA A 37 -5.44 -12.54 -13.21
CA ALA A 37 -4.83 -11.87 -12.06
C ALA A 37 -5.54 -10.58 -11.60
N GLY A 38 -6.34 -9.97 -12.49
CA GLY A 38 -7.04 -8.72 -12.20
C GLY A 38 -8.28 -8.91 -11.35
N THR A 39 -8.80 -7.80 -10.81
CA THR A 39 -9.99 -7.83 -9.95
C THR A 39 -10.86 -6.58 -10.09
N ASN A 40 -12.16 -6.73 -9.90
CA ASN A 40 -13.10 -5.59 -9.79
C ASN A 40 -13.32 -5.15 -8.34
N ALA A 41 -12.84 -5.95 -7.39
CA ALA A 41 -12.97 -5.70 -5.97
C ALA A 41 -12.31 -4.37 -5.53
N ARG A 42 -12.72 -3.91 -4.35
CA ARG A 42 -12.01 -2.83 -3.66
C ARG A 42 -10.87 -3.43 -2.86
N LEU A 43 -9.68 -2.85 -3.01
CA LEU A 43 -8.50 -3.18 -2.22
C LEU A 43 -8.12 -2.00 -1.33
N ASP A 44 -7.94 -2.29 -0.04
CA ASP A 44 -7.40 -1.36 0.94
C ASP A 44 -6.02 -1.82 1.40
N PHE A 45 -5.06 -0.90 1.47
CA PHE A 45 -3.68 -1.16 1.88
C PHE A 45 -3.33 -0.34 3.13
N TRP A 46 -2.64 -0.97 4.08
CA TRP A 46 -2.04 -0.30 5.24
C TRP A 46 -0.59 -0.73 5.44
N PHE A 47 0.20 0.15 6.05
CA PHE A 47 1.58 -0.15 6.44
C PHE A 47 1.71 -0.04 7.94
N CYS A 48 2.39 -1.01 8.57
CA CYS A 48 2.57 -1.02 10.01
C CYS A 48 3.93 -1.58 10.45
N ASP A 49 4.26 -1.29 11.70
CA ASP A 49 5.34 -1.96 12.42
C ASP A 49 4.82 -3.27 13.01
N GLY A 50 5.62 -4.32 12.84
CA GLY A 50 5.32 -5.66 13.31
C GLY A 50 6.28 -6.69 12.75
N GLU A 51 6.06 -7.93 13.16
CA GLU A 51 6.86 -9.08 12.75
C GLU A 51 5.98 -10.31 12.50
N ILE A 52 6.46 -11.19 11.61
CA ILE A 52 5.85 -12.49 11.34
C ILE A 52 6.80 -13.57 11.83
N GLY A 53 6.30 -14.48 12.66
CA GLY A 53 7.10 -15.57 13.21
C GLY A 53 6.25 -16.68 13.80
N ARG A 54 6.72 -17.93 13.64
CA ARG A 54 6.08 -19.13 14.22
C ARG A 54 4.59 -19.27 13.88
N GLY A 55 4.24 -18.97 12.63
CA GLY A 55 2.86 -19.05 12.13
C GLY A 55 1.94 -17.95 12.67
N ARG A 56 2.49 -16.86 13.21
CA ARG A 56 1.74 -15.74 13.78
C ARG A 56 2.27 -14.40 13.32
N VAL A 57 1.39 -13.40 13.34
CA VAL A 57 1.75 -11.99 13.16
C VAL A 57 1.64 -11.26 14.50
N HIS A 58 2.64 -10.42 14.78
CA HIS A 58 2.70 -9.57 15.96
C HIS A 58 2.82 -8.12 15.51
N PHE A 59 1.75 -7.34 15.67
CA PHE A 59 1.75 -5.91 15.38
C PHE A 59 2.25 -5.09 16.57
N ASN A 60 2.94 -3.98 16.30
CA ASN A 60 3.25 -3.00 17.32
C ASN A 60 2.01 -2.14 17.61
N THR A 61 1.33 -2.43 18.73
CA THR A 61 0.10 -1.74 19.16
C THR A 61 0.30 -0.29 19.56
N ARG A 62 1.54 0.20 19.62
CA ARG A 62 1.86 1.61 19.95
C ARG A 62 1.95 2.50 18.72
N SER A 63 1.96 1.92 17.51
CA SER A 63 1.92 2.69 16.27
C SER A 63 0.60 2.48 15.56
N GLU A 64 -0.01 3.59 15.12
CA GLU A 64 -1.14 3.51 14.21
C GLU A 64 -0.68 3.04 12.82
N PRO A 65 -1.49 2.22 12.12
CA PRO A 65 -1.21 1.84 10.75
C PRO A 65 -1.35 3.04 9.81
N LEU A 66 -0.46 3.15 8.83
CA LEU A 66 -0.52 4.16 7.78
C LEU A 66 -1.49 3.71 6.68
N GLY A 67 -2.63 4.37 6.54
CA GLY A 67 -3.67 4.04 5.57
C GLY A 67 -5.09 4.27 6.12
N PRO A 68 -6.14 3.76 5.44
CA PRO A 68 -6.07 2.97 4.22
C PRO A 68 -5.65 3.79 3.00
N PHE A 69 -4.95 3.13 2.09
CA PHE A 69 -4.85 3.52 0.69
C PHE A 69 -5.80 2.64 -0.11
N THR A 70 -6.77 3.24 -0.79
CA THR A 70 -7.86 2.49 -1.42
C THR A 70 -7.78 2.56 -2.94
N ILE A 71 -7.94 1.42 -3.61
CA ILE A 71 -8.12 1.30 -5.05
C ILE A 71 -9.39 0.49 -5.31
N GLY A 72 -10.34 1.04 -6.05
CA GLY A 72 -11.53 0.31 -6.54
C GLY A 72 -11.27 -0.25 -7.92
N GLY A 73 -11.32 -1.58 -8.10
CA GLY A 73 -11.12 -2.23 -9.40
C GLY A 73 -12.21 -1.87 -10.41
N HIS A 74 -13.45 -1.65 -9.95
CA HIS A 74 -14.57 -1.22 -10.80
C HIS A 74 -14.42 0.19 -11.43
N ASP A 75 -13.40 0.98 -11.03
CA ASP A 75 -13.19 2.33 -11.52
C ASP A 75 -12.32 2.37 -12.79
N GLY A 76 -12.88 2.02 -13.94
CA GLY A 76 -12.14 1.99 -15.22
C GLY A 76 -11.25 0.75 -15.33
N ASP A 77 -10.05 0.89 -15.89
CA ASP A 77 -9.12 -0.23 -16.12
C ASP A 77 -8.21 -0.53 -14.91
N LYS A 78 -8.64 -0.15 -13.69
CA LYS A 78 -7.82 -0.34 -12.48
C LYS A 78 -7.80 -1.80 -12.08
N LEU A 79 -6.66 -2.21 -11.52
CA LEU A 79 -6.38 -3.55 -11.03
C LEU A 79 -6.53 -4.62 -12.11
N GLU A 80 -6.53 -4.23 -13.39
CA GLU A 80 -6.52 -5.14 -14.52
C GLU A 80 -5.20 -5.90 -14.60
N ARG A 81 -5.23 -7.04 -15.29
CA ARG A 81 -4.05 -7.90 -15.46
C ARG A 81 -2.87 -7.10 -16.06
N GLY A 82 -1.73 -7.10 -15.36
CA GLY A 82 -0.49 -6.44 -15.79
C GLY A 82 -0.48 -4.92 -15.62
N GLN A 83 -1.52 -4.34 -15.03
CA GLN A 83 -1.66 -2.90 -14.86
C GLN A 83 -0.86 -2.41 -13.61
N GLY A 84 -0.37 -1.17 -13.64
CA GLY A 84 0.14 -0.45 -12.46
C GLY A 84 -0.74 0.75 -12.05
N ASP A 85 -1.26 0.75 -10.83
CA ASP A 85 -2.17 1.77 -10.29
C ASP A 85 -1.53 2.59 -9.18
N LEU A 86 -1.91 3.87 -9.10
CA LEU A 86 -1.32 4.81 -8.17
C LEU A 86 -2.36 5.51 -7.31
N VAL A 87 -2.13 5.50 -6.00
CA VAL A 87 -2.90 6.27 -5.00
C VAL A 87 -1.95 7.10 -4.17
N SER A 88 -2.33 8.34 -3.85
CA SER A 88 -1.47 9.23 -3.08
C SER A 88 -2.26 10.13 -2.13
N THR A 89 -1.61 10.53 -1.04
CA THR A 89 -2.14 11.47 -0.06
C THR A 89 -1.10 12.52 0.30
N ASN A 90 -1.57 13.74 0.54
CA ASN A 90 -0.76 14.84 1.05
C ASN A 90 -0.94 15.02 2.57
N SER A 91 -1.48 14.03 3.29
CA SER A 91 -1.69 14.12 4.74
C SER A 91 -1.25 12.83 5.45
N ALA A 92 -0.11 12.28 5.04
CA ALA A 92 0.39 11.02 5.58
C ALA A 92 0.85 11.17 7.04
N GLY A 93 0.62 10.12 7.83
CA GLY A 93 1.23 10.00 9.16
C GLY A 93 2.73 9.71 9.09
N GLY A 94 3.34 9.50 10.26
CA GLY A 94 4.73 9.08 10.40
C GLY A 94 5.74 10.23 10.47
N HIS A 95 6.94 9.90 10.97
CA HIS A 95 8.07 10.82 11.10
C HIS A 95 9.31 10.11 10.55
N LEU A 96 10.33 10.85 10.10
CA LEU A 96 11.54 10.27 9.49
C LEU A 96 12.16 9.12 10.31
N TYR A 97 12.23 9.29 11.63
CA TYR A 97 12.80 8.28 12.55
C TYR A 97 11.91 7.06 12.81
N SER A 98 10.62 7.13 12.49
CA SER A 98 9.66 6.03 12.70
C SER A 98 9.12 5.45 11.41
N ILE A 99 9.33 6.10 10.26
CA ILE A 99 8.71 5.70 9.01
C ILE A 99 9.22 4.34 8.52
N SER A 100 10.52 4.06 8.70
CA SER A 100 11.10 2.77 8.37
C SER A 100 10.51 1.64 9.22
N GLU A 101 10.25 1.92 10.50
CA GLU A 101 9.64 0.96 11.43
C GLU A 101 8.17 0.72 11.06
N ASN A 102 7.43 1.78 10.72
CA ASN A 102 6.02 1.74 10.35
C ASN A 102 5.74 1.11 8.97
N MET A 103 6.78 0.73 8.22
CA MET A 103 6.66 0.12 6.88
C MET A 103 7.33 -1.27 6.80
N LYS A 104 7.36 -2.01 7.92
CA LYS A 104 7.88 -3.38 7.96
C LYS A 104 6.92 -4.40 7.37
N LEU A 105 5.63 -4.24 7.63
CA LEU A 105 4.56 -5.10 7.14
C LEU A 105 3.58 -4.30 6.29
N LEU A 106 3.10 -4.94 5.24
CA LEU A 106 1.98 -4.50 4.42
C LEU A 106 0.74 -5.31 4.82
N ILE A 107 -0.36 -4.64 5.09
CA ILE A 107 -1.67 -5.26 5.29
C ILE A 107 -2.53 -4.96 4.08
N ILE A 108 -3.21 -5.98 3.54
CA ILE A 108 -4.10 -5.88 2.39
C ILE A 108 -5.47 -6.42 2.78
N LYS A 109 -6.53 -5.69 2.44
CA LYS A 109 -7.91 -6.16 2.59
C LYS A 109 -8.62 -6.09 1.25
N LYS A 110 -9.16 -7.22 0.82
CA LYS A 110 -10.19 -7.25 -0.23
C LYS A 110 -11.57 -7.05 0.40
N ALA A 111 -12.37 -6.20 -0.23
CA ALA A 111 -13.77 -5.98 0.08
C ALA A 111 -14.61 -6.19 -1.20
N ASP A 112 -15.67 -6.98 -1.07
CA ASP A 112 -16.58 -7.26 -2.18
C ASP A 112 -17.44 -6.05 -2.54
N THR A 113 -17.79 -5.95 -3.82
CA THR A 113 -18.75 -4.99 -4.36
C THR A 113 -20.20 -5.49 -4.31
N GLY A 114 -20.48 -6.71 -3.83
CA GLY A 114 -21.84 -7.25 -3.71
C GLY A 114 -21.92 -8.72 -3.27
N PHE A 115 -23.13 -9.19 -2.94
CA PHE A 115 -23.41 -10.54 -2.39
C PHE A 115 -23.20 -11.69 -3.40
N PHE A 116 -23.14 -11.40 -4.70
CA PHE A 116 -23.03 -12.41 -5.77
C PHE A 116 -21.63 -12.52 -6.40
N ASP A 117 -20.69 -11.63 -6.06
CA ASP A 117 -19.35 -11.56 -6.68
C ASP A 117 -18.23 -12.24 -5.86
N SER A 118 -18.56 -12.79 -4.69
CA SER A 118 -17.57 -13.12 -3.64
C SER A 118 -16.67 -14.35 -3.89
N PHE A 119 -17.02 -15.24 -4.83
CA PHE A 119 -16.32 -16.52 -5.00
C PHE A 119 -15.41 -16.61 -6.24
N ALA A 120 -15.50 -15.68 -7.19
CA ALA A 120 -14.79 -15.78 -8.47
C ALA A 120 -13.76 -14.65 -8.72
N ASP A 121 -13.74 -13.61 -7.90
CA ASP A 121 -12.91 -12.43 -8.11
C ASP A 121 -11.67 -12.45 -7.18
N ALA A 122 -10.71 -13.31 -7.52
CA ALA A 122 -9.42 -13.37 -6.83
C ALA A 122 -8.42 -12.42 -7.50
N TRP A 123 -7.61 -11.75 -6.71
CA TRP A 123 -6.59 -10.83 -7.20
C TRP A 123 -5.18 -11.38 -6.99
N LYS A 124 -4.29 -11.17 -7.96
CA LYS A 124 -2.87 -11.53 -7.83
C LYS A 124 -1.98 -10.29 -7.96
N PRO A 125 -1.38 -9.80 -6.87
CA PRO A 125 -0.38 -8.75 -6.94
C PRO A 125 0.94 -9.24 -7.55
N GLU A 126 1.65 -8.34 -8.22
CA GLU A 126 3.07 -8.47 -8.59
C GLU A 126 3.94 -7.70 -7.60
N SER A 127 3.58 -6.44 -7.30
CA SER A 127 4.29 -5.61 -6.33
C SER A 127 3.39 -4.55 -5.70
N VAL A 128 3.78 -4.12 -4.51
CA VAL A 128 3.30 -2.88 -3.88
C VAL A 128 4.51 -2.05 -3.49
N GLU A 129 4.66 -0.90 -4.13
CA GLU A 129 5.72 0.06 -3.88
C GLU A 129 5.14 1.26 -3.13
N VAL A 130 5.81 1.68 -2.08
CA VAL A 130 5.41 2.83 -1.29
C VAL A 130 6.55 3.83 -1.19
N PHE A 131 6.20 5.09 -1.40
CA PHE A 131 7.08 6.23 -1.26
C PHE A 131 6.48 7.20 -0.27
N TRP A 132 7.26 7.60 0.72
CA TRP A 132 6.92 8.62 1.70
C TRP A 132 7.91 9.78 1.61
N ARG A 133 7.43 11.00 1.83
CA ARG A 133 8.26 12.19 1.90
C ARG A 133 7.73 13.16 2.95
N ASP A 134 8.58 13.67 3.82
CA ASP A 134 8.19 14.73 4.74
C ASP A 134 8.21 16.12 4.10
N ARG A 135 7.77 17.10 4.87
CA ARG A 135 7.78 18.51 4.50
C ARG A 135 9.16 19.12 4.29
N PHE A 136 10.21 18.46 4.78
CA PHE A 136 11.60 18.92 4.69
C PHE A 136 12.34 18.29 3.51
N GLY A 137 11.68 17.40 2.76
CA GLY A 137 12.24 16.72 1.58
C GLY A 137 12.92 15.40 1.89
N ASN A 138 12.95 14.96 3.15
CA ASN A 138 13.42 13.61 3.49
C ASN A 138 12.42 12.61 2.95
N ASN A 139 12.92 11.48 2.47
CA ASN A 139 12.09 10.46 1.83
C ASN A 139 12.48 9.06 2.29
N PHE A 140 11.54 8.14 2.10
CA PHE A 140 11.70 6.73 2.36
C PHE A 140 10.87 5.94 1.34
N ASP A 141 11.46 4.90 0.79
CA ASP A 141 10.84 3.99 -0.16
C ASP A 141 10.89 2.54 0.33
N LYS A 142 9.86 1.78 -0.03
CA LYS A 142 9.77 0.36 0.30
C LYS A 142 9.01 -0.36 -0.80
N THR A 143 9.47 -1.57 -1.13
CA THR A 143 8.81 -2.46 -2.08
C THR A 143 8.48 -3.78 -1.41
N PHE A 144 7.25 -4.23 -1.60
CA PHE A 144 6.78 -5.57 -1.30
C PHE A 144 6.57 -6.29 -2.65
N GLY A 145 7.49 -7.18 -3.02
CA GLY A 145 7.39 -7.96 -4.26
C GLY A 145 6.75 -9.31 -3.99
N PHE A 146 5.91 -9.83 -4.88
CA PHE A 146 5.21 -11.10 -4.67
C PHE A 146 5.71 -12.19 -5.62
N PRO A 147 5.47 -13.48 -5.32
CA PRO A 147 5.91 -14.57 -6.19
C PRO A 147 5.36 -14.44 -7.62
N TYR A 148 6.25 -14.52 -8.60
CA TYR A 148 5.89 -14.56 -10.03
C TYR A 148 5.11 -15.82 -10.43
N ASP A 149 5.21 -16.90 -9.63
CA ASP A 149 4.49 -18.15 -9.85
C ASP A 149 2.97 -17.92 -9.83
N CYS A 150 2.30 -18.24 -10.94
CA CYS A 150 0.86 -18.07 -11.09
C CYS A 150 0.02 -19.00 -10.20
N ASN A 151 0.64 -19.94 -9.49
CA ASN A 151 -0.06 -20.84 -8.56
C ASN A 151 0.05 -20.41 -7.09
N LYS A 152 0.61 -19.23 -6.80
CA LYS A 152 0.87 -18.75 -5.42
C LYS A 152 0.54 -17.27 -5.26
N GLY A 153 0.36 -16.80 -4.03
CA GLY A 153 0.21 -15.39 -3.71
C GLY A 153 -1.10 -14.80 -4.22
N TRP A 154 -2.19 -15.55 -4.15
CA TRP A 154 -3.52 -15.08 -4.56
C TRP A 154 -4.30 -14.54 -3.36
N ILE A 155 -4.94 -13.38 -3.55
CA ILE A 155 -5.85 -12.77 -2.58
C ILE A 155 -7.27 -13.08 -3.05
N ALA A 156 -7.80 -14.21 -2.58
CA ALA A 156 -9.08 -14.73 -3.03
C ALA A 156 -10.22 -14.39 -2.07
N SER A 157 -9.98 -14.51 -0.76
CA SER A 157 -10.98 -14.20 0.25
C SER A 157 -10.97 -12.72 0.65
N ASN A 158 -12.06 -12.26 1.22
CA ASN A 158 -12.05 -11.19 2.21
C ASN A 158 -11.56 -11.86 3.51
N ASP A 159 -11.09 -11.27 4.58
CA ASP A 159 -9.83 -11.61 5.22
C ASP A 159 -8.73 -10.63 4.90
N PHE A 160 -7.99 -10.31 5.94
CA PHE A 160 -6.76 -9.56 5.86
C PHE A 160 -5.64 -10.48 5.41
N TYR A 161 -4.77 -9.93 4.59
CA TYR A 161 -3.52 -10.54 4.21
C TYR A 161 -2.41 -9.66 4.75
N VAL A 162 -1.30 -10.28 5.16
CA VAL A 162 -0.12 -9.57 5.61
C VAL A 162 1.07 -10.03 4.79
N ALA A 163 1.88 -9.07 4.36
CA ALA A 163 3.11 -9.32 3.63
C ALA A 163 4.32 -8.75 4.37
N ASP A 164 5.39 -9.54 4.43
CA ASP A 164 6.68 -9.05 4.89
C ASP A 164 7.50 -8.42 3.76
N HIS A 165 8.61 -7.79 4.11
CA HIS A 165 9.54 -7.19 3.16
C HIS A 165 10.25 -8.19 2.23
N LEU A 166 10.14 -9.50 2.49
CA LEU A 166 10.70 -10.55 1.64
C LEU A 166 9.68 -11.01 0.58
N GLY A 167 8.45 -10.50 0.64
CA GLY A 167 7.42 -10.84 -0.32
C GLY A 167 6.58 -12.05 0.05
N HIS A 168 6.71 -12.55 1.28
CA HIS A 168 5.87 -13.62 1.75
C HIS A 168 4.50 -13.07 2.09
N LEU A 169 3.47 -13.54 1.38
CA LEU A 169 2.08 -13.18 1.60
C LEU A 169 1.41 -14.25 2.46
N TYR A 170 0.77 -13.82 3.53
CA TYR A 170 0.03 -14.70 4.42
C TYR A 170 -1.40 -14.24 4.59
N ARG A 171 -2.33 -15.18 4.58
CA ARG A 171 -3.74 -14.94 4.90
C ARG A 171 -3.94 -15.02 6.41
N MET A 172 -4.63 -14.04 6.97
CA MET A 172 -5.10 -14.05 8.36
C MET A 172 -6.51 -14.64 8.40
N VAL A 173 -6.64 -15.93 8.67
CA VAL A 173 -7.90 -16.67 8.55
C VAL A 173 -8.94 -16.18 9.56
N GLY A 174 -10.20 -16.03 9.11
CA GLY A 174 -11.33 -15.69 9.99
C GLY A 174 -11.39 -14.22 10.37
N THR A 175 -10.73 -13.35 9.59
CA THR A 175 -10.68 -11.90 9.79
C THR A 175 -11.57 -11.12 8.84
N GLU A 176 -12.36 -11.80 8.01
CA GLU A 176 -13.31 -11.24 7.04
C GLU A 176 -14.21 -10.13 7.56
N ASN A 177 -14.74 -10.29 8.77
CA ASN A 177 -15.71 -9.38 9.39
C ASN A 177 -15.08 -8.42 10.40
N LEU A 178 -13.74 -8.39 10.50
CA LEU A 178 -13.02 -7.54 11.45
C LEU A 178 -12.66 -6.18 10.85
N GLY A 179 -12.55 -5.15 11.70
CA GLY A 179 -11.94 -3.88 11.32
C GLY A 179 -10.43 -3.91 11.46
N ILE A 180 -9.74 -2.99 10.77
CA ILE A 180 -8.27 -2.86 10.87
C ILE A 180 -7.81 -2.66 12.32
N THR A 181 -8.56 -1.88 13.11
CA THR A 181 -8.29 -1.63 14.53
C THR A 181 -8.31 -2.92 15.35
N ASP A 182 -9.23 -3.85 15.06
CA ASP A 182 -9.32 -5.14 15.75
C ASP A 182 -8.11 -6.01 15.40
N VAL A 183 -7.73 -6.05 14.11
CA VAL A 183 -6.59 -6.80 13.59
C VAL A 183 -5.27 -6.33 14.22
N VAL A 184 -5.04 -5.02 14.29
CA VAL A 184 -3.76 -4.48 14.79
C VAL A 184 -3.71 -4.41 16.32
N ASN A 185 -4.85 -4.28 17.03
CA ASN A 185 -4.83 -4.10 18.47
C ASN A 185 -4.90 -5.40 19.29
N HIS A 186 -5.71 -6.44 18.98
CA HIS A 186 -5.82 -7.63 19.87
C HIS A 186 -6.29 -8.94 19.19
N ARG A 187 -5.58 -10.05 19.51
CA ARG A 187 -6.01 -11.47 19.67
C ARG A 187 -6.87 -12.15 18.58
N VAL A 188 -6.51 -12.06 17.30
CA VAL A 188 -6.78 -13.22 16.44
C VAL A 188 -5.88 -14.35 16.97
N PRO A 189 -6.34 -15.60 17.19
CA PRO A 189 -5.44 -16.74 17.23
C PRO A 189 -4.87 -16.82 15.81
N GLY A 190 -3.86 -15.99 15.54
CA GLY A 190 -3.48 -15.61 14.20
C GLY A 190 -2.65 -16.70 13.58
N ASP A 191 -3.24 -17.87 13.39
CA ASP A 191 -2.74 -18.87 12.48
C ASP A 191 -2.79 -18.22 11.10
N ILE A 192 -1.61 -17.87 10.62
CA ILE A 192 -1.44 -17.36 9.28
C ILE A 192 -1.22 -18.55 8.34
N GLU A 193 -1.86 -18.53 7.18
CA GLU A 193 -1.66 -19.52 6.14
C GLU A 193 -0.90 -18.88 4.97
N ILE A 194 -0.04 -19.65 4.31
CA ILE A 194 0.64 -19.18 3.08
C ILE A 194 -0.42 -19.00 2.00
N ALA A 195 -0.44 -17.82 1.38
CA ALA A 195 -1.36 -17.46 0.28
C ALA A 195 -0.77 -17.75 -1.11
#